data_AF-A0A0W8I879-F1
#
_entry.id   AF-A0A0W8I879-F1
#
_cell.length_a   1.000
_cell.length_b   1.000
_cell.length_c   1.000
_cell.angle_alpha   90.00
_cell.angle_beta   90.00
_cell.angle_gamma   90.00
#
_symmetry.space_group_name_H-M   'P 1'
#
loop_
_entity.id
_entity.type
_entity.pdbx_description
1 polymer ?
#
loop_
_entity_poly.entity_id
_entity_poly.type
_entity_poly.pdbx_seq_one_letter_code
_entity_poly.pdbx_strand_id
1 'polypeptide(L)'
;MLLCTNTMHKVADEVQAAIGIPLLHLADATAAAVRAAGLGRVGLLGTAFTMEQSFYTGRLADHGLEVLVPDAAGRELVHRVIYDELCRGVVREESREAYRRVVDDLVQRGAGRRPRLHRDRAAPGAGRRRRLDLPHHPAARRGRPGGGARGATDLRTLSPPGRHPAPGPPRPR
;
A
#
# COMPACT_ATOMS: atom_id res chain seq x y z
N MET A 1 1.79 16.45 6.39
CA MET A 1 0.33 16.41 6.20
C MET A 1 -0.09 15.09 5.57
N LEU A 2 -1.30 14.61 5.88
CA LEU A 2 -1.90 13.40 5.30
C LEU A 2 -3.22 13.75 4.62
N LEU A 3 -3.42 13.24 3.40
CA LEU A 3 -4.74 13.21 2.75
C LEU A 3 -5.32 11.79 2.87
N CYS A 4 -6.37 11.63 3.67
CA CYS A 4 -6.95 10.32 3.97
C CYS A 4 -7.94 9.84 2.90
N THR A 5 -7.65 10.07 1.62
CA THR A 5 -8.50 9.65 0.50
C THR A 5 -7.66 9.48 -0.76
N ASN A 6 -7.88 8.40 -1.51
CA ASN A 6 -7.18 8.19 -2.79
C ASN A 6 -7.53 9.28 -3.80
N THR A 7 -8.82 9.62 -3.94
CA THR A 7 -9.30 10.50 -5.02
C THR A 7 -8.77 11.93 -4.92
N MET A 8 -8.67 12.51 -3.72
CA MET A 8 -8.19 13.90 -3.58
C MET A 8 -6.69 14.05 -3.77
N HIS A 9 -5.94 12.96 -3.95
CA HIS A 9 -4.56 13.09 -4.42
C HIS A 9 -4.46 13.65 -5.84
N LYS A 10 -5.59 13.71 -6.57
CA LYS A 10 -5.69 14.48 -7.82
C LYS A 10 -5.24 15.95 -7.65
N VAL A 11 -5.47 16.55 -6.49
CA VAL A 11 -5.11 17.94 -6.18
C VAL A 11 -3.89 18.02 -5.26
N ALA A 12 -3.11 16.94 -5.14
CA ALA A 12 -2.00 16.88 -4.19
C ALA A 12 -0.94 17.94 -4.46
N ASP A 13 -0.61 18.22 -5.72
CA ASP A 13 0.41 19.19 -6.10
C ASP A 13 -0.02 20.62 -5.76
N GLU A 14 -1.29 20.96 -6.00
CA GLU A 14 -1.86 22.27 -5.63
C GLU A 14 -1.88 22.46 -4.12
N VAL A 15 -2.27 21.41 -3.37
CA VAL A 15 -2.27 21.46 -1.91
C VAL A 15 -0.85 21.58 -1.37
N GLN A 16 0.12 20.84 -1.93
CA GLN A 16 1.53 20.93 -1.53
C GLN A 16 2.11 22.33 -1.79
N ALA A 17 1.73 22.98 -2.89
CA ALA A 17 2.14 24.35 -3.20
C ALA A 17 1.54 25.39 -2.23
N ALA A 18 0.34 25.12 -1.71
CA ALA A 18 -0.37 26.03 -0.82
C ALA A 18 0.02 25.91 0.67
N ILE A 19 0.77 24.88 1.07
CA ILE A 19 1.13 24.61 2.46
C ILE A 19 2.65 24.62 2.69
N GLY A 20 3.07 25.05 3.87
CA GLY A 20 4.50 25.09 4.25
C GLY A 20 5.09 23.77 4.78
N ILE A 21 4.32 22.67 4.76
CA ILE A 21 4.75 21.37 5.30
C ILE A 21 4.69 20.28 4.23
N PRO A 22 5.54 19.23 4.29
CA PRO A 22 5.47 18.13 3.33
C PRO A 22 4.14 17.37 3.37
N LEU A 23 3.57 17.10 2.20
CA LEU A 23 2.42 16.24 1.95
C LEU A 23 2.92 14.83 1.62
N LEU A 24 2.52 13.84 2.42
CA LEU A 24 2.86 12.45 2.16
C LEU A 24 1.82 11.86 1.20
N HIS A 25 2.23 11.58 -0.03
CA HIS A 25 1.35 11.05 -1.06
C HIS A 25 1.09 9.56 -0.83
N LEU A 26 -0.18 9.15 -0.82
CA LEU A 26 -0.58 7.78 -0.51
C LEU A 26 0.00 6.76 -1.50
N ALA A 27 -0.01 7.07 -2.80
CA ALA A 27 0.62 6.22 -3.82
C ALA A 27 2.11 5.94 -3.57
N ASP A 28 2.88 6.89 -3.00
CA ASP A 28 4.30 6.66 -2.70
C ASP A 28 4.47 5.64 -1.57
N ALA A 29 3.68 5.81 -0.50
CA ALA A 29 3.69 4.87 0.62
C ALA A 29 3.24 3.47 0.18
N THR A 30 2.21 3.39 -0.65
CA THR A 30 1.74 2.13 -1.25
C THR A 30 2.82 1.50 -2.12
N ALA A 31 3.47 2.27 -3.00
CA ALA A 31 4.52 1.75 -3.88
C ALA A 31 5.72 1.20 -3.09
N ALA A 32 6.14 1.91 -2.03
CA ALA A 32 7.21 1.46 -1.15
C ALA A 32 6.86 0.11 -0.50
N ALA A 33 5.63 -0.05 0.02
CA ALA A 33 5.17 -1.30 0.62
C ALA A 33 5.10 -2.45 -0.38
N VAL A 34 4.56 -2.20 -1.59
CA VAL A 34 4.49 -3.19 -2.68
C VAL A 34 5.88 -3.68 -3.08
N ARG A 35 6.84 -2.75 -3.22
CA ARG A 35 8.23 -3.11 -3.55
C ARG A 35 8.92 -3.85 -2.43
N ALA A 36 8.68 -3.48 -1.18
CA ALA A 36 9.20 -4.21 -0.02
C ALA A 36 8.68 -5.66 0.05
N ALA A 37 7.47 -5.92 -0.45
CA ALA A 37 6.93 -7.27 -0.62
C ALA A 37 7.53 -8.03 -1.83
N GLY A 38 8.41 -7.41 -2.61
CA GLY A 38 9.05 -8.00 -3.80
C GLY A 38 8.12 -8.11 -5.01
N LEU A 39 7.02 -7.35 -5.02
CA LEU A 39 6.04 -7.36 -6.11
C LEU A 39 6.39 -6.30 -7.16
N GLY A 40 6.07 -6.61 -8.43
CA GLY A 40 6.28 -5.70 -9.56
C GLY A 40 5.02 -5.37 -10.34
N ARG A 41 3.97 -6.17 -10.16
CA ARG A 41 2.67 -5.99 -10.82
C ARG A 41 1.55 -6.05 -9.79
N VAL A 42 0.67 -5.06 -9.78
CA VAL A 42 -0.42 -4.93 -8.79
C VAL A 42 -1.75 -4.61 -9.46
N GLY A 43 -2.84 -5.05 -8.85
CA GLY A 43 -4.19 -4.65 -9.21
C GLY A 43 -4.61 -3.41 -8.43
N LEU A 44 -5.19 -2.41 -9.10
CA LEU A 44 -5.72 -1.21 -8.47
C LEU A 44 -7.25 -1.23 -8.51
N LEU A 45 -7.86 -1.20 -7.32
CA LEU A 45 -9.30 -1.03 -7.13
C LEU A 45 -9.54 0.26 -6.36
N GLY A 46 -10.50 1.05 -6.84
CA GLY A 46 -10.87 2.32 -6.24
C GLY A 46 -12.04 2.93 -6.98
N THR A 47 -12.28 4.23 -6.80
CA THR A 47 -13.24 4.93 -7.67
C THR A 47 -12.73 4.93 -9.11
N ALA A 48 -13.65 5.04 -10.09
CA ALA A 48 -13.29 5.27 -11.49
C ALA A 48 -12.21 6.36 -11.66
N PHE A 49 -12.28 7.47 -10.92
CA PHE A 49 -11.26 8.52 -10.94
C PHE A 49 -9.86 7.98 -10.61
N THR A 50 -9.73 7.21 -9.53
CA THR A 50 -8.45 6.62 -9.10
C THR A 50 -7.94 5.57 -10.09
N MET A 51 -8.84 4.80 -10.71
CA MET A 51 -8.45 3.73 -11.63
C MET A 51 -8.14 4.24 -13.05
N GLU A 52 -8.78 5.32 -13.49
CA GLU A 52 -8.70 5.77 -14.89
C GLU A 52 -7.76 6.95 -15.11
N GLN A 53 -7.48 7.75 -14.07
CA GLN A 53 -6.61 8.92 -14.20
C GLN A 53 -5.17 8.63 -13.79
N SER A 54 -4.24 9.38 -14.38
CA SER A 54 -2.79 9.18 -14.21
C SER A 54 -2.25 9.59 -12.84
N PHE A 55 -2.95 10.43 -12.07
CA PHE A 55 -2.44 10.94 -10.79
C PHE A 55 -2.08 9.83 -9.79
N TYR A 56 -2.77 8.68 -9.87
CA TYR A 56 -2.48 7.52 -9.02
C TYR A 56 -1.76 6.41 -9.78
N THR A 57 -2.28 6.00 -10.93
CA THR A 57 -1.71 4.91 -11.74
C THR A 57 -0.33 5.28 -12.29
N GLY A 58 -0.18 6.50 -12.82
CA GLY A 58 1.08 7.04 -13.31
C GLY A 58 2.11 7.18 -12.20
N ARG A 59 1.71 7.72 -11.05
CA ARG A 59 2.62 7.83 -9.90
C ARG A 59 3.10 6.47 -9.39
N LEU A 60 2.25 5.44 -9.35
CA LEU A 60 2.70 4.07 -9.06
C LEU A 60 3.65 3.53 -10.14
N ALA A 61 3.41 3.85 -11.41
CA ALA A 61 4.28 3.46 -12.52
C ALA A 61 5.66 4.13 -12.44
N ASP A 62 5.74 5.37 -11.97
CA ASP A 62 7.01 6.08 -11.73
C ASP A 62 7.88 5.37 -10.67
N HIS A 63 7.27 4.60 -9.76
CA HIS A 63 7.97 3.73 -8.82
C HIS A 63 8.38 2.37 -9.42
N GLY A 64 8.18 2.16 -10.71
CA GLY A 64 8.52 0.94 -11.44
C GLY A 64 7.50 -0.19 -11.28
N LEU A 65 6.24 0.14 -10.94
CA LEU A 65 5.17 -0.84 -10.80
C LEU A 65 4.31 -0.91 -12.06
N GLU A 66 3.98 -2.13 -12.48
CA GLU A 66 2.94 -2.35 -13.47
C GLU A 66 1.57 -2.38 -12.78
N VAL A 67 0.69 -1.46 -13.16
CA VAL A 67 -0.64 -1.33 -12.55
C VAL A 67 -1.70 -1.91 -13.48
N LEU A 68 -2.41 -2.93 -13.01
CA LEU A 68 -3.57 -3.50 -13.68
C LEU A 68 -4.84 -2.88 -13.11
N VAL A 69 -5.75 -2.48 -13.99
CA VAL A 69 -7.11 -2.06 -13.62
C VAL A 69 -8.13 -3.02 -14.22
N PRO A 70 -9.32 -3.13 -13.62
CA PRO A 70 -10.42 -3.89 -14.21
C PRO A 70 -10.79 -3.36 -15.60
N ASP A 71 -11.51 -4.17 -16.36
CA ASP A 71 -12.17 -3.71 -17.59
C ASP A 71 -13.27 -2.68 -17.29
N ALA A 72 -13.93 -2.15 -18.32
CA ALA A 72 -14.93 -1.09 -18.14
C ALA A 72 -16.08 -1.51 -17.21
N ALA A 73 -16.61 -2.72 -17.39
CA ALA A 73 -17.69 -3.26 -16.56
C ALA A 73 -17.25 -3.46 -15.10
N GLY A 74 -16.05 -3.99 -14.87
CA GLY A 74 -15.47 -4.13 -13.55
C GLY A 74 -15.25 -2.79 -12.86
N ARG A 75 -14.78 -1.76 -13.58
CA ARG A 75 -14.57 -0.42 -13.02
C ARG A 75 -15.89 0.25 -12.63
N GLU A 76 -16.92 0.13 -13.47
CA GLU A 76 -18.26 0.63 -13.17
C GLU A 76 -18.85 -0.05 -11.94
N LEU A 77 -18.75 -1.38 -11.86
CA LEU A 77 -19.18 -2.17 -10.70
C LEU A 77 -18.51 -1.69 -9.41
N VAL A 78 -17.18 -1.58 -9.42
CA VAL A 78 -16.37 -1.16 -8.26
C VAL A 78 -16.76 0.27 -7.85
N HIS A 79 -16.85 1.20 -8.81
CA HIS A 79 -17.24 2.58 -8.53
C HIS A 79 -18.65 2.68 -7.93
N ARG A 80 -19.63 2.00 -8.53
CA ARG A 80 -21.01 1.98 -8.04
C ARG A 80 -21.07 1.42 -6.62
N VAL A 81 -20.47 0.27 -6.35
CA VAL A 81 -20.51 -0.34 -5.00
C VAL A 81 -19.85 0.57 -3.96
N ILE A 82 -18.76 1.27 -4.30
CA ILE A 82 -18.14 2.25 -3.38
C ILE A 82 -19.14 3.34 -3.00
N TYR A 83 -19.75 4.01 -3.98
CA TYR A 83 -20.63 5.14 -3.70
C TYR A 83 -21.99 4.72 -3.17
N ASP A 84 -22.57 3.68 -3.77
CA ASP A 84 -23.95 3.32 -3.52
C ASP A 84 -24.15 2.45 -2.29
N GLU A 85 -23.12 1.70 -1.89
CA GLU A 85 -23.18 0.79 -0.77
C GLU A 85 -22.18 1.18 0.32
N LEU A 86 -20.87 1.12 0.03
CA LEU A 86 -19.84 1.22 1.07
C LEU A 86 -19.82 2.60 1.75
N CYS A 87 -19.95 3.69 0.98
CA CYS A 87 -20.08 5.05 1.52
C CYS A 87 -21.37 5.26 2.33
N ARG A 88 -22.37 4.38 2.16
CA ARG A 88 -23.62 4.37 2.93
C ARG A 88 -23.62 3.33 4.06
N GLY A 89 -22.49 2.66 4.29
CA GLY A 89 -22.35 1.62 5.31
C GLY A 89 -23.08 0.31 4.98
N VAL A 90 -23.48 0.11 3.72
CA VAL A 90 -24.16 -1.09 3.25
C VAL A 90 -23.12 -2.06 2.66
N VAL A 91 -23.25 -3.35 2.97
CA VAL A 91 -22.44 -4.41 2.38
C VAL A 91 -23.38 -5.52 1.95
N ARG A 92 -23.53 -5.71 0.63
CA ARG A 92 -24.34 -6.78 0.06
C ARG A 92 -23.47 -7.98 -0.31
N GLU A 93 -23.95 -9.19 -0.07
CA GLU A 93 -23.17 -10.38 -0.44
C GLU A 93 -23.05 -10.50 -1.97
N GLU A 94 -24.08 -10.11 -2.73
CA GLU A 94 -24.00 -10.08 -4.20
C GLU A 94 -22.86 -9.18 -4.69
N SER A 95 -22.73 -7.99 -4.11
CA SER A 95 -21.69 -7.01 -4.45
C SER A 95 -20.31 -7.50 -4.02
N ARG A 96 -20.23 -8.19 -2.88
CA ARG A 96 -19.00 -8.81 -2.39
C ARG A 96 -18.52 -9.93 -3.31
N GLU A 97 -19.41 -10.80 -3.76
CA GLU A 97 -19.09 -11.83 -4.74
C GLU A 97 -18.65 -11.23 -6.08
N ALA A 98 -19.35 -10.21 -6.55
CA ALA A 98 -18.97 -9.50 -7.77
C ALA A 98 -17.58 -8.86 -7.63
N TYR A 99 -17.27 -8.25 -6.47
CA TYR A 99 -15.95 -7.73 -6.16
C TYR A 99 -14.86 -8.79 -6.18
N ARG A 100 -15.13 -9.98 -5.62
CA ARG A 100 -14.18 -11.10 -5.65
C ARG A 100 -13.87 -11.54 -7.07
N ARG A 101 -14.88 -11.64 -7.95
CA ARG A 101 -14.68 -11.97 -9.37
C ARG A 101 -13.76 -10.95 -10.07
N VAL A 102 -13.90 -9.67 -9.77
CA VAL A 102 -13.00 -8.61 -10.28
C VAL A 102 -11.57 -8.80 -9.76
N VAL A 103 -11.40 -9.12 -8.48
CA VAL A 103 -10.07 -9.41 -7.90
C VAL A 103 -9.46 -10.64 -8.57
N ASP A 104 -10.24 -11.70 -8.75
CA ASP A 104 -9.77 -12.95 -9.35
C ASP A 104 -9.31 -12.73 -10.81
N ASP A 105 -10.03 -11.94 -11.61
CA ASP A 105 -9.59 -11.53 -12.96
C ASP A 105 -8.22 -10.82 -12.91
N LEU A 106 -8.06 -9.85 -12.02
CA LEU A 106 -6.80 -9.13 -11.86
C LEU A 106 -5.65 -10.07 -11.48
N VAL A 107 -5.90 -11.02 -10.58
CA VAL A 107 -4.92 -12.03 -10.17
C VAL A 107 -4.56 -12.96 -11.33
N GLN A 108 -5.54 -13.41 -12.11
CA GLN A 108 -5.31 -14.22 -13.32
C GLN A 108 -4.45 -13.48 -14.35
N ARG A 109 -4.67 -12.17 -14.50
CA ARG A 109 -3.86 -11.26 -15.34
C ARG A 109 -2.49 -10.92 -14.74
N GLY A 110 -2.23 -11.36 -13.51
CA GLY A 110 -0.92 -11.34 -12.87
C GLY A 110 -0.71 -10.28 -11.79
N ALA A 111 -1.78 -9.67 -11.27
CA ALA A 111 -1.69 -8.87 -10.06
C ALA A 111 -1.08 -9.71 -8.91
N GLY A 112 -0.17 -9.13 -8.14
CA GLY A 112 0.53 -9.82 -7.06
C GLY A 112 1.71 -10.68 -7.51
N ARG A 113 2.16 -10.53 -8.76
CA ARG A 113 3.37 -11.21 -9.26
C ARG A 113 4.64 -10.42 -8.94
N ARG A 114 5.70 -11.17 -8.68
CA ARG A 114 7.07 -10.62 -8.65
C ARG A 114 7.49 -10.20 -10.07
N PRO A 115 8.37 -9.19 -10.21
CA PRO A 115 8.96 -8.88 -11.50
C PRO A 115 9.65 -10.12 -12.04
N ARG A 116 9.55 -10.38 -13.34
CA ARG A 116 10.42 -11.38 -13.97
C ARG A 116 11.85 -10.86 -13.84
N LEU A 117 12.66 -11.51 -13.02
CA LEU A 117 14.10 -11.30 -13.03
C LEU A 117 14.58 -11.67 -14.43
N HIS A 118 14.79 -10.68 -15.29
CA HIS A 118 15.72 -10.85 -16.39
C HIS A 118 17.07 -11.11 -15.70
N ARG A 119 17.53 -12.36 -15.74
CA ARG A 119 18.97 -12.66 -15.66
C ARG A 119 19.62 -11.82 -16.77
N ASP A 120 20.04 -10.60 -16.45
CA ASP A 120 21.04 -9.79 -17.18
C ASP A 120 21.08 -8.32 -16.69
N ARG A 121 21.09 -8.11 -15.38
CA ARG A 121 21.77 -6.94 -14.80
C ARG A 121 22.54 -7.36 -13.56
N ALA A 122 23.73 -7.93 -13.80
CA ALA A 122 24.83 -7.73 -12.87
C ALA A 122 24.99 -6.21 -12.69
N ALA A 123 24.80 -5.71 -11.47
CA ALA A 123 25.14 -4.34 -11.15
C ALA A 123 26.66 -4.15 -11.39
N PRO A 124 27.11 -3.24 -12.26
CA PRO A 124 28.52 -2.93 -12.35
C PRO A 124 28.87 -2.00 -11.18
N GLY A 125 29.85 -2.40 -10.37
CA GLY A 125 30.55 -1.45 -9.48
C GLY A 125 30.32 -1.60 -7.98
N ALA A 126 30.47 -2.80 -7.42
CA ALA A 126 30.97 -2.90 -6.05
C ALA A 126 32.48 -2.66 -6.09
N GLY A 127 32.86 -1.38 -6.13
CA GLY A 127 34.24 -0.92 -6.04
C GLY A 127 34.94 -1.54 -4.83
N ARG A 128 36.11 -2.11 -5.09
CA ARG A 128 37.06 -2.65 -4.11
C ARG A 128 37.17 -1.70 -2.92
N ARG A 129 36.75 -2.15 -1.73
CA ARG A 129 37.08 -1.47 -0.48
C ARG A 129 38.60 -1.54 -0.30
N ARG A 130 39.28 -0.42 -0.54
CA ARG A 130 40.66 -0.23 -0.10
C ARG A 130 40.65 -0.27 1.44
N ARG A 131 41.43 -1.19 2.01
CA ARG A 131 41.86 -1.13 3.41
C ARG A 131 42.57 0.20 3.62
N LEU A 132 41.99 1.05 4.46
CA LEU A 132 42.74 2.11 5.13
C LEU A 132 43.16 1.53 6.46
N ASP A 133 44.45 1.22 6.57
CA ASP A 133 45.11 0.89 7.82
C ASP A 133 45.16 2.16 8.69
N LEU A 134 44.58 2.08 9.90
CA LEU A 134 44.71 3.08 10.95
C LEU A 134 45.51 2.45 12.12
N PRO A 135 46.49 3.15 12.70
CA PRO A 135 47.40 2.57 13.67
C PRO A 135 46.77 2.36 15.05
N HIS A 136 47.22 1.29 15.70
CA HIS A 136 46.84 0.80 17.01
C HIS A 136 47.32 1.69 18.18
N HIS A 137 46.46 1.89 19.19
CA HIS A 137 46.88 1.93 20.60
C HIS A 137 45.73 1.42 21.51
N PRO A 138 46.01 0.76 22.66
CA PRO A 138 45.14 -0.27 23.20
C PRO A 138 44.41 0.08 24.50
N ALA A 139 43.43 -0.78 24.80
CA ALA A 139 42.96 -1.23 26.10
C ALA A 139 42.14 -0.29 27.00
N ALA A 140 40.84 -0.60 27.12
CA ALA A 140 40.19 -0.70 28.43
C ALA A 140 39.02 -1.71 28.37
N ARG A 141 39.12 -2.71 29.24
CA ARG A 141 38.15 -3.79 29.48
C ARG A 141 36.86 -3.26 30.11
N ARG A 142 35.73 -3.94 29.87
CA ARG A 142 34.93 -4.77 30.83
C ARG A 142 33.46 -4.84 30.43
N GLY A 143 32.85 -6.02 30.61
CA GLY A 143 31.41 -6.17 30.88
C GLY A 143 30.56 -6.84 29.80
N ARG A 144 30.47 -8.18 29.82
CA ARG A 144 29.25 -8.96 29.47
C ARG A 144 28.59 -9.39 30.79
N PRO A 145 27.40 -10.03 30.85
CA PRO A 145 26.42 -10.40 29.79
C PRO A 145 24.95 -10.05 30.15
N GLY A 146 23.99 -10.32 29.25
CA GLY A 146 22.64 -10.71 29.66
C GLY A 146 21.52 -10.30 28.71
N GLY A 147 20.64 -11.26 28.37
CA GLY A 147 19.28 -10.98 27.89
C GLY A 147 18.95 -11.47 26.48
N GLY A 148 18.66 -12.77 26.34
CA GLY A 148 17.95 -13.30 25.18
C GLY A 148 16.43 -13.33 25.43
N ALA A 149 15.65 -12.97 24.41
CA ALA A 149 14.25 -13.36 24.17
C ALA A 149 13.91 -12.88 22.74
N ARG A 150 13.80 -13.76 21.73
CA ARG A 150 12.59 -14.52 21.32
C ARG A 150 11.35 -13.66 21.20
N GLY A 151 10.77 -13.62 19.99
CA GLY A 151 9.43 -13.09 19.75
C GLY A 151 9.12 -12.84 18.28
N ALA A 152 9.13 -13.89 17.46
CA ALA A 152 8.42 -13.87 16.19
C ALA A 152 6.92 -13.90 16.50
N THR A 153 6.18 -12.84 16.14
CA THR A 153 4.73 -12.80 16.36
C THR A 153 4.01 -13.30 15.12
N ASP A 154 3.40 -14.46 15.31
CA ASP A 154 2.58 -15.23 14.39
C ASP A 154 1.26 -14.49 14.05
N LEU A 155 0.92 -14.40 12.76
CA LEU A 155 -0.17 -13.55 12.23
C LEU A 155 -1.52 -14.29 12.19
N ARG A 156 -1.85 -15.05 13.24
CA ARG A 156 -3.03 -15.94 13.29
C ARG A 156 -4.09 -15.61 14.34
N THR A 157 -4.02 -14.46 15.02
CA THR A 157 -5.05 -14.05 15.98
C THR A 157 -5.36 -12.55 15.88
N LEU A 158 -6.19 -12.18 14.91
CA LEU A 158 -6.94 -10.93 14.94
C LEU A 158 -8.43 -11.25 14.79
N SER A 159 -9.08 -11.51 15.92
CA SER A 159 -10.54 -11.44 16.03
C SER A 159 -10.98 -9.97 15.94
N PRO A 160 -12.12 -9.66 15.30
CA PRO A 160 -12.58 -8.28 15.17
C PRO A 160 -13.03 -7.73 16.54
N PRO A 161 -12.80 -6.44 16.84
CA PRO A 161 -13.33 -5.80 18.04
C PRO A 161 -14.86 -5.74 17.99
N GLY A 162 -15.49 -6.05 19.13
CA GLY A 162 -16.93 -6.13 19.32
C GLY A 162 -17.65 -4.82 18.99
N ARG A 163 -18.86 -4.95 18.41
CA ARG A 163 -19.77 -3.84 18.13
C ARG A 163 -20.26 -3.21 19.44
N HIS A 164 -19.97 -1.92 19.65
CA HIS A 164 -20.72 -1.10 20.61
C HIS A 164 -22.11 -0.81 20.04
N PRO A 165 -23.21 -0.98 20.81
CA PRO A 165 -24.54 -0.57 20.36
C PRO A 165 -24.65 0.96 20.35
N ALA A 166 -25.25 1.51 19.29
CA ALA A 166 -25.55 2.94 19.16
C ALA A 166 -26.64 3.38 20.16
N PRO A 167 -26.60 4.63 20.67
CA PRO A 167 -27.63 5.14 21.57
C PRO A 167 -28.97 5.31 20.83
N GLY A 168 -30.05 4.83 21.46
CA GLY A 168 -31.41 4.91 20.94
C GLY A 168 -31.97 6.34 20.91
N PRO A 169 -33.06 6.58 20.14
CA PRO A 169 -33.62 7.92 19.96
C PRO A 169 -34.27 8.46 21.24
N PRO A 170 -34.27 9.79 21.45
CA PRO A 170 -34.88 10.42 22.62
C PRO A 170 -36.41 10.30 22.58
N ARG A 171 -37.02 10.04 23.75
CA ARG A 171 -38.48 9.94 23.90
C ARG A 171 -39.15 11.33 23.76
N PRO A 172 -40.36 11.40 23.18
CA PRO A 172 -41.10 12.65 23.06
C PRO A 172 -41.61 13.14 24.42
N ARG A 173 -41.74 14.47 24.55
CA ARG A 173 -42.26 15.18 25.72
C ARG A 173 -43.78 15.07 25.85
#